data_AF-A0A968QPL9-F1
#
_entry.id   AF-A0A968QPL9-F1
#
_cell.length_a   1.000
_cell.length_b   1.000
_cell.length_c   1.000
_cell.angle_alpha   90.00
_cell.angle_beta   90.00
_cell.angle_gamma   90.00
#
_symmetry.space_group_name_H-M   'P 1'
#
loop_
_entity.id
_entity.type
_entity.pdbx_description
1 polymer ?
#
loop_
_entity_poly.entity_id
_entity_poly.type
_entity_poly.pdbx_seq_one_letter_code
_entity_poly.pdbx_strand_id
1 'polypeptide(L)'
;MSLITVELPKSLYMKINELSASEGISADQFLVLAAAEKMSAILTENYLEEEARKGRREDFEKVMKAVPCAEPDVHDRIRRSKRRVKKTA
;
A
#
# COMPACT_ATOMS: atom_id res chain seq x y z
N MET A 1 1.19 -26.70 -10.29
CA MET A 1 -0.02 -25.86 -10.27
C MET A 1 -1.17 -26.70 -9.75
N SER A 2 -2.05 -26.10 -8.96
CA SER A 2 -3.26 -26.76 -8.46
C SER A 2 -4.46 -26.24 -9.23
N LEU A 3 -5.38 -27.13 -9.62
CA LEU A 3 -6.63 -26.77 -10.27
C LEU A 3 -7.67 -26.41 -9.20
N ILE A 4 -8.34 -25.28 -9.37
CA ILE A 4 -9.47 -24.87 -8.52
C ILE A 4 -10.66 -24.68 -9.45
N THR A 5 -11.76 -25.35 -9.14
CA THR A 5 -13.04 -25.18 -9.84
C THR A 5 -13.99 -24.42 -8.93
N VAL A 6 -14.55 -23.31 -9.42
CA VAL A 6 -15.52 -22.49 -8.71
C VAL A 6 -16.72 -22.21 -9.60
N GLU A 7 -17.91 -22.16 -9.00
CA GLU A 7 -19.10 -21.67 -9.69
C GLU A 7 -19.27 -20.17 -9.44
N LEU A 8 -19.44 -19.41 -10.52
CA LEU A 8 -19.63 -17.96 -10.46
C LEU A 8 -21.05 -17.58 -10.90
N PRO A 9 -21.67 -16.58 -10.24
CA PRO A 9 -22.90 -15.99 -10.76
C PRO A 9 -22.69 -15.49 -12.19
N LYS A 10 -23.68 -15.71 -13.07
CA LYS A 10 -23.58 -15.36 -14.49
C LYS A 10 -23.19 -13.91 -14.73
N SER A 11 -23.72 -12.97 -13.94
CA SER A 11 -23.40 -11.55 -14.02
C SER A 11 -21.91 -11.27 -13.73
N LEU A 12 -21.35 -11.94 -12.73
CA LEU A 12 -19.94 -11.79 -12.35
C LEU A 12 -19.03 -12.36 -13.44
N TYR A 13 -19.35 -13.55 -13.95
CA TYR A 13 -18.59 -14.18 -15.05
C TYR A 13 -18.56 -13.29 -16.30
N MET A 14 -19.69 -12.69 -16.67
CA MET A 14 -19.76 -11.76 -17.81
C MET A 14 -18.87 -10.53 -17.60
N LYS A 15 -18.84 -9.98 -16.38
CA LYS A 15 -18.00 -8.82 -16.08
C LYS A 15 -16.51 -9.15 -16.08
N ILE A 16 -16.13 -10.33 -15.57
CA ILE A 16 -14.74 -10.81 -15.62
C ILE A 16 -14.29 -10.95 -17.08
N ASN A 17 -15.12 -11.52 -17.96
CA ASN A 17 -14.79 -11.63 -19.38
C ASN A 17 -14.62 -10.26 -20.06
N GLU A 18 -15.48 -9.30 -19.74
CA GLU A 18 -15.37 -7.93 -20.26
C GLU A 18 -14.06 -7.26 -19.82
N LEU A 19 -13.73 -7.35 -18.52
CA LEU A 19 -12.52 -6.73 -17.96
C LEU A 19 -11.25 -7.40 -18.46
N SER A 20 -11.19 -8.72 -18.43
CA SER A 20 -10.03 -9.47 -18.94
C SER A 20 -9.77 -9.21 -20.43
N ALA A 21 -10.83 -9.11 -21.25
CA ALA A 21 -10.70 -8.72 -22.65
C ALA A 21 -10.14 -7.30 -22.81
N SER A 22 -10.57 -6.35 -21.96
CA SER A 22 -10.06 -4.98 -21.99
C SER A 22 -8.59 -4.87 -21.59
N GLU A 23 -8.11 -5.79 -20.76
CA GLU A 23 -6.70 -5.90 -20.34
C GLU A 23 -5.86 -6.80 -21.26
N GLY A 24 -6.47 -7.48 -22.23
CA GLY A 24 -5.78 -8.36 -23.17
C GLY A 24 -5.28 -9.67 -22.54
N ILE A 25 -5.91 -10.13 -21.46
CA ILE A 25 -5.56 -11.37 -20.75
C ILE A 25 -6.75 -12.34 -20.71
N SER A 26 -6.50 -13.62 -20.37
CA SER A 26 -7.60 -14.58 -20.19
C SER A 26 -8.33 -14.36 -18.87
N ALA A 27 -9.58 -14.83 -18.78
CA ALA A 27 -10.35 -14.80 -17.54
C ALA A 27 -9.65 -15.54 -16.38
N ASP A 28 -8.97 -16.65 -16.68
CA ASP A 28 -8.20 -17.41 -15.68
C ASP A 28 -7.01 -16.59 -15.18
N GLN A 29 -6.28 -15.91 -16.07
CA GLN A 29 -5.18 -15.03 -15.69
C GLN A 29 -5.68 -13.86 -14.85
N PHE A 30 -6.80 -13.25 -15.24
CA PHE A 30 -7.45 -12.19 -14.49
C PHE A 30 -7.80 -12.65 -13.06
N LEU A 31 -8.42 -13.83 -12.91
CA LEU A 31 -8.76 -14.38 -11.61
C LEU A 31 -7.53 -14.68 -10.74
N VAL A 32 -6.46 -15.21 -11.34
CA VAL A 32 -5.20 -15.48 -10.63
C VAL A 32 -4.56 -14.17 -10.15
N LEU A 33 -4.54 -13.13 -10.99
CA LEU A 33 -4.02 -11.81 -10.61
C LEU A 33 -4.87 -11.18 -9.51
N ALA A 34 -6.19 -11.16 -9.66
CA ALA A 34 -7.10 -10.62 -8.66
C ALA A 34 -6.95 -11.33 -7.30
N ALA A 35 -6.77 -12.66 -7.31
CA ALA A 35 -6.52 -13.42 -6.09
C ALA A 35 -5.16 -13.06 -5.46
N ALA A 36 -4.11 -12.95 -6.28
CA ALA A 36 -2.78 -12.56 -5.82
C ALA A 36 -2.77 -11.14 -5.24
N GLU A 37 -3.45 -10.19 -5.89
CA GLU A 37 -3.60 -8.81 -5.41
C GLU A 37 -4.36 -8.76 -4.09
N LYS A 38 -5.51 -9.46 -4.00
CA LYS A 38 -6.30 -9.50 -2.76
C LYS A 38 -5.50 -10.12 -1.61
N MET A 39 -4.76 -11.19 -1.89
CA MET A 39 -3.88 -11.82 -0.92
C MET A 39 -2.76 -10.88 -0.47
N SER A 40 -2.11 -10.18 -1.41
CA SER A 40 -1.06 -9.20 -1.08
C SER A 40 -1.60 -8.09 -0.18
N ALA A 41 -2.81 -7.58 -0.46
CA ALA A 41 -3.44 -6.56 0.37
C ALA A 41 -3.68 -7.05 1.80
N ILE A 42 -4.30 -8.23 1.96
CA ILE A 42 -4.62 -8.81 3.27
C ILE A 42 -3.34 -9.10 4.07
N LEU A 43 -2.35 -9.74 3.45
CA LEU A 43 -1.11 -10.08 4.15
C LEU A 43 -0.34 -8.84 4.59
N THR A 44 -0.35 -7.78 3.77
CA THR A 44 0.30 -6.51 4.12
C THR A 44 -0.41 -5.82 5.28
N GLU A 45 -1.74 -5.78 5.28
CA GLU A 45 -2.54 -5.25 6.38
C GLU A 45 -2.21 -5.97 7.69
N ASN A 46 -2.30 -7.30 7.69
CA ASN A 46 -1.98 -8.13 8.86
C ASN A 46 -0.56 -7.87 9.38
N TYR A 47 0.43 -7.80 8.48
CA TYR A 47 1.82 -7.51 8.85
C TYR A 47 1.95 -6.14 9.55
N LEU A 48 1.33 -5.10 8.99
CA LEU A 48 1.37 -3.77 9.58
C LEU A 48 0.67 -3.71 10.94
N GLU A 49 -0.45 -4.41 11.12
CA GLU A 49 -1.13 -4.51 12.41
C GLU A 49 -0.26 -5.22 13.47
N GLU A 50 0.40 -6.32 13.08
CA GLU A 50 1.30 -7.05 13.97
C GLU A 50 2.50 -6.21 14.41
N GLU A 51 3.12 -5.46 13.49
CA GLU A 51 4.22 -4.54 13.78
C GLU A 51 3.75 -3.34 14.62
N ALA A 52 2.58 -2.77 14.30
CA ALA A 52 2.00 -1.67 15.07
C ALA A 52 1.77 -2.07 16.53
N ARG A 53 1.33 -3.31 16.79
CA ARG A 53 1.16 -3.84 18.16
C ARG A 53 2.47 -3.95 18.94
N LYS A 54 3.61 -4.12 18.25
CA LYS A 54 4.95 -4.16 18.87
C LYS A 54 5.50 -2.75 19.12
N GLY A 55 5.01 -1.75 18.38
CA GLY A 55 5.45 -0.37 18.47
C GLY A 55 5.06 0.28 19.79
N ARG A 56 6.02 0.97 20.43
CA ARG A 56 5.77 1.85 21.58
C ARG A 56 6.19 3.26 21.23
N ARG A 57 5.31 4.22 21.51
CA ARG A 57 5.50 5.63 21.14
C ARG A 57 6.70 6.24 21.86
N GLU A 58 6.96 5.79 23.09
CA GLU A 58 8.05 6.22 23.97
C GLU A 58 9.41 5.77 23.41
N ASP A 59 9.49 4.54 22.89
CA ASP A 59 10.71 4.01 22.29
C ASP A 59 11.07 4.78 21.01
N PHE A 60 10.07 5.06 20.17
CA PHE A 60 10.24 5.94 19.01
C PHE A 60 10.77 7.32 19.42
N GLU A 61 10.15 7.94 20.43
CA GLU A 61 10.54 9.25 20.94
C GLU A 61 11.96 9.28 21.51
N LYS A 62 12.36 8.20 22.19
CA LYS A 62 13.70 8.02 22.73
C LYS A 62 14.75 7.98 21.61
N VAL A 63 14.47 7.27 20.52
CA VAL A 63 15.34 7.25 19.33
C VAL A 63 15.40 8.63 18.69
N MET A 64 14.26 9.31 18.53
CA MET A 64 14.21 10.65 17.94
C MET A 64 15.01 11.69 18.73
N LYS A 65 15.07 11.58 20.07
CA LYS A 65 15.90 12.46 20.91
C LYS A 65 17.40 12.27 20.70
N ALA A 66 17.84 11.12 20.17
CA ALA A 66 19.24 10.88 19.86
C ALA A 66 19.67 11.52 18.52
N VAL A 67 18.71 11.99 17.71
CA VAL A 67 19.00 12.67 16.45
C VAL A 67 19.57 14.06 16.74
N PRO A 68 20.76 14.41 16.22
CA PRO A 68 21.34 15.74 16.39
C PRO A 68 20.43 16.83 15.83
N CYS A 69 20.28 17.93 16.58
CA CYS A 69 19.60 19.13 16.11
C CYS A 69 20.55 19.93 15.20
N ALA A 70 20.74 19.43 13.97
CA ALA A 70 21.58 20.04 12.95
C ALA A 70 20.78 20.28 11.66
N GLU A 71 21.26 21.22 10.84
CA GLU A 71 20.67 21.46 9.53
C GLU A 71 20.83 20.20 8.64
N PRO A 72 19.80 19.85 7.83
CA PRO A 72 19.91 18.77 6.87
C PRO A 72 21.05 19.00 5.88
N ASP A 73 21.64 17.90 5.41
CA ASP A 73 22.60 17.91 4.32
C ASP A 73 21.99 18.62 3.09
N VAL A 74 22.84 19.25 2.27
CA VAL A 74 22.41 20.00 1.09
C VAL A 74 21.52 19.16 0.17
N HIS A 75 21.79 17.84 0.07
CA HIS A 75 21.01 16.92 -0.76
C HIS A 75 19.67 16.49 -0.14
N ASP A 76 19.54 16.56 1.19
CA ASP A 76 18.32 16.20 1.95
C ASP A 76 17.39 17.39 2.18
N ARG A 77 17.84 18.62 1.86
CA ARG A 77 17.04 19.83 1.99
C ARG A 77 15.84 19.78 1.05
N ILE A 78 14.66 19.72 1.65
CA ILE A 78 13.40 19.88 0.91
C ILE A 78 13.36 21.28 0.28
N ARG A 79 13.09 21.36 -1.02
CA ARG A 79 12.91 22.62 -1.74
C ARG A 79 11.74 23.38 -1.10
N ARG A 80 12.04 24.42 -0.33
CA ARG A 80 11.01 25.28 0.29
C ARG A 80 10.14 25.90 -0.82
N SER A 81 8.91 25.41 -0.97
CA SER A 81 7.90 26.11 -1.78
C SER A 81 7.46 27.37 -1.02
N LYS A 82 7.31 28.50 -1.72
CA LYS A 82 7.04 29.83 -1.15
C LYS A 82 5.68 29.99 -0.45
N ARG A 83 4.99 28.92 -0.07
CA ARG A 83 3.65 28.95 0.54
C ARG A 83 3.71 28.53 2.00
N ARG A 84 4.11 29.45 2.88
CA ARG A 84 3.55 29.63 4.25
C ARG A 84 4.45 30.56 5.06
N VAL A 85 4.20 31.86 4.93
CA VAL A 85 4.33 32.78 6.06
C VAL A 85 3.06 33.64 6.06
N LYS A 86 1.97 33.13 6.63
CA LYS A 86 0.98 34.03 7.24
C LYS A 86 1.46 34.23 8.67
N LYS A 87 2.17 35.34 8.90
CA LYS A 87 2.37 35.90 10.24
C LYS A 87 0.98 36.20 10.80
N THR A 88 0.58 35.51 11.86
CA THR A 88 -0.44 36.03 12.78
C THR A 88 0.24 37.11 13.62
N ALA A 89 -0.34 38.31 13.57
CA ALA A 89 -0.07 39.38 14.52
C ALA A 89 -0.80 39.11 15.83
#